data_AF-A0A2V9YBG9-F1
#
_entry.id   AF-A0A2V9YBG9-F1
#
_cell.length_a   1.000
_cell.length_b   1.000
_cell.length_c   1.000
_cell.angle_alpha   90.00
_cell.angle_beta   90.00
_cell.angle_gamma   90.00
#
_symmetry.space_group_name_H-M   'P 1'
#
loop_
_entity.id
_entity.type
_entity.pdbx_description
1 polymer ?
#
loop_
_entity_poly.entity_id
_entity_poly.type
_entity_poly.pdbx_seq_one_letter_code
_entity_poly.pdbx_strand_id
1 'polypeptide(L)'
;MLSWQCCAGEGRDTPHADVVDGQQRLTTLTILFSALRPMLTQTEAAGLTALLYETANPILGTSNRYRLMLRQQDAGFFQTYVQNTDGMDKLKNVSTANLTDSKYNIRENSLLFLKELTTLSPAKRSRLAQFAARRCYFVVVSTPDFDAAYRIFTVLNSRGLNLTHSDILKAELIGTIHPSEQEMYTRKWEATEDAVGREEFQELFAHIRMIYRKAKLKETLLEEYKKYVVPAGTNAADFIDNVMQPYADAYEVIKTGTYQSLTVQ
;
A
#
# COMPACT_ATOMS: atom_id res chain seq x y z
N MET A 1 -2.19 -2.93 4.24
CA MET A 1 -0.93 -3.55 4.72
C MET A 1 -0.34 -4.35 3.57
N LEU A 2 0.99 -4.36 3.39
CA LEU A 2 1.62 -5.39 2.55
C LEU A 2 1.94 -6.58 3.43
N SER A 3 1.91 -7.78 2.89
CA SER A 3 2.19 -8.97 3.67
C SER A 3 3.41 -9.72 3.11
N TRP A 4 4.26 -10.19 4.02
CA TRP A 4 5.54 -10.84 3.74
C TRP A 4 5.55 -12.25 4.30
N GLN A 5 6.04 -13.20 3.51
CA GLN A 5 6.07 -14.62 3.87
C GLN A 5 7.52 -15.04 4.04
N CYS A 6 7.94 -15.27 5.29
CA CYS A 6 9.24 -15.86 5.59
C CYS A 6 9.13 -17.39 5.59
N CYS A 7 10.13 -18.07 5.04
CA CYS A 7 10.16 -19.53 4.89
C CYS A 7 10.34 -20.23 6.25
N ALA A 8 9.24 -20.71 6.85
CA ALA A 8 9.14 -21.93 7.68
C ALA A 8 7.73 -22.04 8.26
N GLY A 9 6.93 -23.01 7.82
CA GLY A 9 5.63 -23.31 8.42
C GLY A 9 4.61 -23.89 7.43
N GLU A 10 4.05 -25.05 7.76
CA GLU A 10 3.05 -25.78 6.99
C GLU A 10 1.70 -25.07 6.98
N GLY A 11 1.03 -25.09 5.82
CA GLY A 11 -0.43 -25.02 5.72
C GLY A 11 -1.11 -23.68 5.99
N ARG A 12 -1.09 -22.79 4.98
CA ARG A 12 -2.20 -21.92 4.50
C ARG A 12 -1.61 -20.83 3.60
N ASP A 13 -2.31 -20.45 2.53
CA ASP A 13 -1.95 -19.32 1.63
C ASP A 13 -2.05 -17.93 2.32
N THR A 14 -2.02 -17.90 3.65
CA THR A 14 -2.03 -16.68 4.44
C THR A 14 -0.59 -16.23 4.69
N PRO A 15 -0.27 -14.95 4.43
CA PRO A 15 1.05 -14.41 4.71
C PRO A 15 1.37 -14.51 6.22
N HIS A 16 2.64 -14.81 6.54
CA HIS A 16 3.08 -15.09 7.90
C HIS A 16 3.30 -13.80 8.73
N ALA A 17 3.47 -12.66 8.06
CA ALA A 17 3.64 -11.38 8.70
C ALA A 17 3.11 -10.26 7.82
N ASP A 18 2.68 -9.17 8.44
CA ASP A 18 2.39 -7.92 7.77
C ASP A 18 3.56 -6.94 7.92
N VAL A 19 3.79 -6.17 6.87
CA VAL A 19 4.85 -5.16 6.77
C VAL A 19 4.24 -3.80 7.04
N VAL A 20 4.66 -3.19 8.16
CA VAL A 20 4.23 -1.83 8.52
C VAL A 20 5.09 -0.78 7.81
N ASP A 21 6.42 -0.90 7.88
CA ASP A 21 7.37 -0.02 7.16
C ASP A 21 8.16 -0.76 6.07
N GLY A 22 8.59 -0.03 5.03
CA GLY A 22 9.40 -0.57 3.94
C GLY A 22 8.59 -1.16 2.79
N GLN A 23 7.27 -0.97 2.80
CA GLN A 23 6.36 -1.45 1.78
C GLN A 23 6.78 -1.03 0.36
N GLN A 24 7.07 0.27 0.20
CA GLN A 24 7.52 0.84 -1.07
C GLN A 24 8.89 0.29 -1.50
N ARG A 25 9.83 0.09 -0.55
CA ARG A 25 11.17 -0.44 -0.84
C ARG A 25 11.11 -1.89 -1.32
N LEU A 26 10.31 -2.73 -0.66
CA LEU A 26 10.08 -4.11 -1.08
C LEU A 26 9.44 -4.17 -2.47
N THR A 27 8.39 -3.38 -2.69
CA THR A 27 7.70 -3.31 -3.98
C THR A 27 8.66 -2.91 -5.11
N THR A 28 9.46 -1.86 -4.88
CA THR A 28 10.44 -1.37 -5.86
C THR A 28 11.52 -2.41 -6.15
N LEU A 29 12.02 -3.11 -5.12
CA LEU A 29 13.01 -4.17 -5.30
C LEU A 29 12.44 -5.35 -6.08
N THR A 30 11.19 -5.74 -5.80
CA THR A 30 10.48 -6.79 -6.56
C THR A 30 10.29 -6.40 -8.02
N ILE A 31 9.95 -5.13 -8.31
CA ILE A 31 9.88 -4.62 -9.68
C ILE A 31 11.26 -4.69 -10.36
N LEU A 32 12.32 -4.24 -9.69
CA LEU A 32 13.69 -4.29 -10.21
C LEU A 32 14.12 -5.71 -10.59
N PHE A 33 13.92 -6.69 -9.69
CA PHE A 33 14.25 -8.09 -9.99
C PHE A 33 13.43 -8.63 -11.15
N SER A 34 12.15 -8.29 -11.21
CA SER A 34 11.25 -8.73 -12.28
C SER A 34 11.65 -8.14 -13.65
N ALA A 35 12.12 -6.89 -13.69
CA ALA A 35 12.58 -6.20 -14.89
C ALA A 35 13.96 -6.69 -15.36
N LEU A 36 14.85 -7.07 -14.42
CA LEU A 36 16.15 -7.69 -14.73
C LEU A 36 15.99 -9.11 -15.28
N ARG A 37 15.07 -9.91 -14.74
CA ARG A 37 14.89 -11.33 -15.07
C ARG A 37 14.89 -11.67 -16.57
N PRO A 38 14.12 -11.00 -17.46
CA PRO A 38 14.12 -11.31 -18.89
C PRO A 38 15.41 -10.91 -19.62
N MET A 39 16.32 -10.16 -18.98
CA MET A 39 17.56 -9.64 -19.57
C MET A 39 18.82 -10.38 -19.14
N LEU A 40 18.68 -11.44 -18.32
CA LEU A 40 19.79 -12.24 -17.78
C LEU A 40 19.87 -13.61 -18.45
N THR A 41 20.95 -14.35 -18.18
CA THR A 41 21.06 -15.74 -18.60
C THR A 41 20.00 -16.61 -17.92
N GLN A 42 19.67 -17.76 -18.50
CA GLN A 42 18.64 -18.66 -17.95
C GLN A 42 18.92 -19.06 -16.49
N THR A 43 20.19 -19.33 -16.15
CA THR A 43 20.61 -19.69 -14.79
C THR A 43 20.42 -18.54 -13.81
N GLU A 44 20.81 -17.32 -14.18
CA GLU A 44 20.62 -16.13 -13.34
C GLU A 44 19.14 -15.76 -13.19
N ALA A 45 18.36 -15.88 -14.27
CA ALA A 45 16.93 -15.66 -14.26
C ALA A 45 16.19 -16.64 -13.35
N ALA A 46 16.61 -17.91 -13.30
CA ALA A 46 16.10 -18.91 -12.35
C ALA A 46 16.42 -18.51 -10.90
N GLY A 47 17.63 -18.02 -10.64
CA GLY A 47 18.03 -17.48 -9.35
C GLY A 47 17.17 -16.30 -8.89
N LEU A 48 16.90 -15.33 -9.78
CA LEU A 48 15.98 -14.22 -9.48
C LEU A 48 14.54 -14.69 -9.29
N THR A 49 14.09 -15.69 -10.04
CA THR A 49 12.73 -16.24 -9.89
C THR A 49 12.52 -16.77 -8.48
N ALA A 50 13.51 -17.49 -7.92
CA ALA A 50 13.47 -17.96 -6.55
C ALA A 50 13.41 -16.83 -5.50
N LEU A 51 13.81 -15.60 -5.83
CA LEU A 51 13.69 -14.41 -4.99
C LEU A 51 12.33 -13.69 -5.14
N LEU A 52 11.53 -14.05 -6.14
CA LEU A 52 10.20 -13.46 -6.38
C LEU A 52 9.10 -14.36 -5.82
N TYR A 53 9.20 -15.67 -6.08
CA TYR A 53 8.25 -16.67 -5.61
C TYR A 53 8.90 -18.05 -5.54
N GLU A 54 8.31 -18.92 -4.73
CA GLU A 54 8.58 -20.35 -4.75
C GLU A 54 7.73 -20.98 -5.85
N THR A 55 8.38 -21.69 -6.79
CA THR A 55 7.71 -22.29 -7.95
C THR A 55 6.79 -23.43 -7.51
N ALA A 56 5.63 -23.51 -8.15
CA ALA A 56 4.69 -24.61 -8.03
C ALA A 56 5.39 -25.97 -8.20
N ASN A 57 4.99 -26.94 -7.38
CA ASN A 57 5.39 -28.33 -7.52
C ASN A 57 4.18 -29.16 -7.93
N PRO A 58 4.05 -29.53 -9.23
CA PRO A 58 2.93 -30.32 -9.73
C PRO A 58 2.79 -31.69 -9.06
N ILE A 59 3.90 -32.29 -8.62
CA ILE A 59 3.90 -33.59 -7.94
C ILE A 59 3.28 -33.46 -6.54
N LEU A 60 3.56 -32.35 -5.86
CA LEU A 60 2.99 -32.05 -4.54
C LEU A 60 1.65 -31.30 -4.62
N GLY A 61 1.16 -30.98 -5.83
CA GLY A 61 -0.07 -30.22 -6.04
C GLY A 61 -0.02 -28.77 -5.52
N THR A 62 1.18 -28.17 -5.41
CA THR A 62 1.32 -26.81 -4.88
C THR A 62 1.28 -25.76 -5.99
N SER A 63 0.77 -24.57 -5.66
CA SER A 63 0.79 -23.38 -6.52
C SER A 63 2.05 -22.53 -6.28
N ASN A 64 2.31 -21.55 -7.15
CA ASN A 64 3.38 -20.57 -6.91
C ASN A 64 3.09 -19.79 -5.62
N ARG A 65 4.05 -19.73 -4.72
CA ARG A 65 3.96 -18.94 -3.47
C ARG A 65 4.81 -17.68 -3.59
N TYR A 66 4.16 -16.53 -3.72
CA TYR A 66 4.83 -15.24 -3.91
C TYR A 66 5.40 -14.70 -2.60
N ARG A 67 6.63 -14.17 -2.64
CA ARG A 67 7.31 -13.69 -1.43
C ARG A 67 6.77 -12.35 -0.91
N LEU A 68 6.16 -11.57 -1.79
CA LEU A 68 5.55 -10.27 -1.48
C LEU A 68 4.14 -10.24 -2.06
N MET A 69 3.15 -9.92 -1.23
CA MET A 69 1.78 -9.70 -1.67
C MET A 69 1.41 -8.23 -1.44
N LEU A 70 0.90 -7.57 -2.49
CA LEU A 70 0.36 -6.22 -2.37
C LEU A 70 -0.99 -6.19 -1.65
N ARG A 71 -1.50 -4.98 -1.38
CA ARG A 71 -2.90 -4.81 -0.95
C ARG A 71 -3.80 -5.56 -1.93
N GLN A 72 -4.88 -6.13 -1.43
CA GLN A 72 -5.74 -7.03 -2.20
C GLN A 72 -6.20 -6.43 -3.55
N GLN A 73 -6.49 -5.12 -3.59
CA GLN A 73 -6.88 -4.41 -4.81
C GLN A 73 -5.80 -4.35 -5.90
N ASP A 74 -4.53 -4.47 -5.51
CA ASP A 74 -3.35 -4.41 -6.38
C ASP A 74 -2.67 -5.77 -6.55
N ALA A 75 -2.91 -6.73 -5.65
CA ALA A 75 -2.24 -8.02 -5.58
C ALA A 75 -2.32 -8.78 -6.90
N GLY A 76 -3.52 -8.91 -7.47
CA GLY A 76 -3.72 -9.62 -8.74
C GLY A 76 -3.01 -8.95 -9.92
N PHE A 77 -3.00 -7.61 -9.95
CA PHE A 77 -2.29 -6.84 -10.98
C PHE A 77 -0.77 -7.04 -10.86
N PHE A 78 -0.24 -6.90 -9.64
CA PHE A 78 1.18 -7.05 -9.36
C PHE A 78 1.69 -8.46 -9.64
N GLN A 79 0.95 -9.48 -9.23
CA GLN A 79 1.27 -10.86 -9.52
C GLN A 79 1.33 -11.12 -11.03
N THR A 80 0.29 -10.68 -11.76
CA THR A 80 0.13 -10.94 -13.18
C THR A 80 1.18 -10.24 -14.03
N TYR A 81 1.45 -8.97 -13.75
CA TYR A 81 2.25 -8.11 -14.63
C TYR A 81 3.67 -7.83 -14.13
N VAL A 82 3.96 -8.09 -12.85
CA VAL A 82 5.31 -7.90 -12.28
C VAL A 82 5.94 -9.25 -11.97
N GLN A 83 5.32 -10.06 -11.10
CA GLN A 83 6.00 -11.24 -10.54
C GLN A 83 6.06 -12.43 -11.51
N ASN A 84 5.01 -12.71 -12.27
CA ASN A 84 4.98 -13.81 -13.25
C ASN A 84 6.06 -13.66 -14.33
N THR A 85 6.63 -14.78 -14.77
CA THR A 85 7.76 -14.82 -15.74
C THR A 85 7.51 -14.01 -17.01
N ASP A 86 6.28 -14.04 -17.53
CA ASP A 86 5.86 -13.32 -18.73
C ASP A 86 5.17 -11.96 -18.42
N GLY A 87 5.12 -11.56 -17.15
CA GLY A 87 4.38 -10.40 -16.70
C GLY A 87 4.88 -9.09 -17.31
N MET A 88 6.20 -8.90 -17.37
CA MET A 88 6.82 -7.68 -17.90
C MET A 88 6.54 -7.46 -19.39
N ASP A 89 6.38 -8.54 -20.16
CA ASP A 89 6.02 -8.43 -21.58
C ASP A 89 4.53 -8.12 -21.76
N LYS A 90 3.66 -8.72 -20.93
CA LYS A 90 2.24 -8.37 -20.90
C LYS A 90 2.01 -6.92 -20.49
N LEU A 91 2.77 -6.42 -19.51
CA LEU A 91 2.62 -5.08 -18.94
C LEU A 91 2.76 -3.96 -19.99
N LYS A 92 3.63 -4.14 -20.99
CA LYS A 92 3.84 -3.18 -22.09
C LYS A 92 2.54 -2.86 -22.84
N ASN A 93 1.61 -3.81 -22.90
CA ASN A 93 0.36 -3.70 -23.65
C ASN A 93 -0.83 -3.29 -22.77
N VAL A 94 -0.62 -3.04 -21.46
CA VAL A 94 -1.68 -2.62 -20.55
C VAL A 94 -2.04 -1.16 -20.83
N SER A 95 -3.31 -0.89 -21.11
CA SER A 95 -3.88 0.46 -21.23
C SER A 95 -3.90 1.18 -19.88
N THR A 96 -3.66 2.48 -19.87
CA THR A 96 -3.67 3.32 -18.67
C THR A 96 -5.05 3.86 -18.31
N ALA A 97 -6.03 3.77 -19.21
CA ALA A 97 -7.32 4.49 -19.09
C ALA A 97 -8.15 4.11 -17.84
N ASN A 98 -7.97 2.90 -17.31
CA ASN A 98 -8.73 2.38 -16.17
C ASN A 98 -7.82 1.89 -15.01
N LEU A 99 -6.58 2.39 -14.95
CA LEU A 99 -5.68 2.05 -13.84
C LEU A 99 -5.92 3.01 -12.68
N THR A 100 -5.99 2.45 -11.47
CA THR A 100 -5.81 3.22 -10.23
C THR A 100 -4.41 3.81 -10.18
N ASP A 101 -4.21 4.87 -9.40
CA ASP A 101 -2.90 5.50 -9.23
C ASP A 101 -1.81 4.50 -8.81
N SER A 102 -2.15 3.55 -7.93
CA SER A 102 -1.23 2.47 -7.52
C SER A 102 -0.76 1.63 -8.70
N LYS A 103 -1.70 1.16 -9.54
CA LYS A 103 -1.42 0.29 -10.70
C LYS A 103 -0.72 1.06 -11.81
N TYR A 104 -1.09 2.33 -12.01
CA TYR A 104 -0.41 3.24 -12.91
C TYR A 104 1.06 3.40 -12.48
N ASN A 105 1.31 3.71 -11.21
CA ASN A 105 2.67 3.86 -10.68
C ASN A 105 3.48 2.55 -10.76
N ILE A 106 2.87 1.40 -10.50
CA ILE A 106 3.52 0.09 -10.69
C ILE A 106 3.94 -0.09 -12.16
N ARG A 107 3.05 0.24 -13.10
CA ARG A 107 3.32 0.15 -14.55
C ARG A 107 4.46 1.07 -14.95
N GLU A 108 4.35 2.37 -14.65
CA GLU A 108 5.35 3.36 -15.09
C GLU A 108 6.73 3.08 -14.50
N ASN A 109 6.81 2.71 -13.22
CA ASN A 109 8.09 2.34 -12.61
C ASN A 109 8.69 1.07 -13.24
N SER A 110 7.85 0.08 -13.57
CA SER A 110 8.31 -1.14 -14.25
C SER A 110 8.83 -0.85 -15.65
N LEU A 111 8.13 -0.02 -16.43
CA LEU A 111 8.54 0.38 -17.76
C LEU A 111 9.81 1.24 -17.74
N LEU A 112 9.94 2.13 -16.75
CA LEU A 112 11.16 2.90 -16.52
C LEU A 112 12.34 1.97 -16.24
N PHE A 113 12.21 0.99 -15.34
CA PHE A 113 13.27 0.02 -15.10
C PHE A 113 13.64 -0.77 -16.35
N LEU A 114 12.66 -1.27 -17.11
CA LEU A 114 12.94 -1.95 -18.38
C LEU A 114 13.74 -1.05 -19.33
N LYS A 115 13.34 0.21 -19.50
CA LYS A 115 14.05 1.18 -20.34
C LYS A 115 15.47 1.40 -19.85
N GLU A 116 15.67 1.77 -18.58
CA GLU A 116 17.00 2.10 -18.05
C GLU A 116 17.93 0.88 -18.06
N LEU A 117 17.42 -0.31 -17.74
CA LEU A 117 18.21 -1.54 -17.76
C LEU A 117 18.67 -1.91 -19.17
N THR A 118 17.90 -1.58 -20.23
CA THR A 118 18.34 -1.83 -21.62
C THR A 118 19.60 -1.05 -21.98
N THR A 119 19.85 0.09 -21.36
CA THR A 119 21.07 0.91 -21.58
C THR A 119 22.33 0.28 -20.98
N LEU A 120 22.18 -0.66 -20.04
CA LEU A 120 23.29 -1.34 -19.39
C LEU A 120 23.76 -2.54 -20.23
N SER A 121 25.08 -2.78 -20.22
CA SER A 121 25.64 -4.00 -20.82
C SER A 121 25.19 -5.25 -20.05
N PRO A 122 25.14 -6.44 -20.69
CA PRO A 122 24.77 -7.68 -20.01
C PRO A 122 25.55 -7.92 -18.71
N ALA A 123 26.87 -7.71 -18.72
CA ALA A 123 27.71 -7.83 -17.52
C ALA A 123 27.32 -6.86 -16.39
N LYS A 124 26.91 -5.62 -16.73
CA LYS A 124 26.42 -4.65 -15.73
C LYS A 124 25.07 -5.07 -15.16
N ARG A 125 24.16 -5.63 -15.97
CA ARG A 125 22.87 -6.16 -15.50
C ARG A 125 23.06 -7.32 -14.53
N SER A 126 23.90 -8.29 -14.88
CA SER A 126 24.26 -9.40 -13.97
C SER A 126 24.87 -8.90 -12.67
N ARG A 127 25.81 -7.95 -12.73
CA ARG A 127 26.43 -7.37 -11.54
C ARG A 127 25.42 -6.62 -10.66
N LEU A 128 24.47 -5.89 -11.25
CA LEU A 128 23.41 -5.21 -10.53
C LEU A 128 22.48 -6.21 -9.84
N ALA A 129 22.06 -7.27 -10.54
CA ALA A 129 21.25 -8.34 -9.96
C ALA A 129 21.94 -8.99 -8.76
N GLN A 130 23.22 -9.32 -8.89
CA GLN A 130 24.03 -9.89 -7.81
C GLN A 130 24.21 -8.91 -6.64
N PHE A 131 24.43 -7.62 -6.92
CA PHE A 131 24.52 -6.60 -5.89
C PHE A 131 23.22 -6.49 -5.10
N ALA A 132 22.08 -6.32 -5.80
CA ALA A 132 20.77 -6.20 -5.18
C ALA A 132 20.38 -7.45 -4.37
N ALA A 133 20.75 -8.65 -4.84
CA ALA A 133 20.45 -9.90 -4.13
C ALA A 133 21.38 -10.18 -2.94
N ARG A 134 22.65 -9.73 -2.96
CA ARG A 134 23.67 -10.15 -1.99
C ARG A 134 24.16 -9.04 -1.06
N ARG A 135 23.93 -7.77 -1.41
CA ARG A 135 24.46 -6.59 -0.70
C ARG A 135 23.36 -5.65 -0.20
N CYS A 136 22.08 -5.94 -0.47
CA CYS A 136 20.95 -5.30 0.20
C CYS A 136 20.58 -6.11 1.43
N TYR A 137 20.57 -5.44 2.60
CA TYR A 137 20.25 -6.07 3.88
C TYR A 137 18.88 -5.64 4.36
N PHE A 138 18.12 -6.59 4.91
CA PHE A 138 16.87 -6.32 5.59
C PHE A 138 17.11 -6.29 7.09
N VAL A 139 16.76 -5.18 7.73
CA VAL A 139 16.65 -5.10 9.19
C VAL A 139 15.19 -5.36 9.52
N VAL A 140 14.91 -6.53 10.08
CA VAL A 140 13.56 -6.95 10.43
C VAL A 140 13.35 -6.72 11.92
N VAL A 141 12.35 -5.91 12.25
CA VAL A 141 11.83 -5.76 13.61
C VAL A 141 10.42 -6.32 13.61
N SER A 142 10.22 -7.43 14.32
CA SER A 142 8.93 -8.11 14.43
C SER A 142 8.38 -8.01 15.84
N THR A 143 7.08 -7.82 15.96
CA THR A 143 6.35 -7.84 17.22
C THR A 143 5.02 -8.54 16.98
N PRO A 144 4.51 -9.33 17.95
CA PRO A 144 3.21 -9.97 17.82
C PRO A 144 2.04 -8.99 17.93
N ASP A 145 2.29 -7.79 18.47
CA ASP A 145 1.31 -6.73 18.68
C ASP A 145 1.45 -5.62 17.63
N PHE A 146 0.34 -5.29 16.96
CA PHE A 146 0.25 -4.23 15.97
C PHE A 146 0.54 -2.85 16.60
N ASP A 147 0.06 -2.60 17.83
CA ASP A 147 0.27 -1.32 18.49
C ASP A 147 1.75 -1.10 18.80
N ALA A 148 2.46 -2.14 19.23
CA ALA A 148 3.90 -2.12 19.38
C ALA A 148 4.63 -1.90 18.04
N ALA A 149 4.16 -2.53 16.95
CA ALA A 149 4.76 -2.34 15.62
C ALA A 149 4.62 -0.88 15.18
N TYR A 150 3.45 -0.30 15.43
CA TYR A 150 3.12 1.07 15.13
C TYR A 150 3.91 2.08 15.97
N ARG A 151 4.08 1.85 17.28
CA ARG A 151 4.94 2.71 18.13
C ARG A 151 6.39 2.69 17.64
N ILE A 152 6.92 1.51 17.31
CA ILE A 152 8.27 1.34 16.75
C ILE A 152 8.37 2.10 15.43
N PHE A 153 7.39 1.95 14.53
CA PHE A 153 7.31 2.69 13.28
C PHE A 153 7.36 4.20 13.52
N THR A 154 6.52 4.73 14.42
CA THR A 154 6.38 6.17 14.65
C THR A 154 7.69 6.79 15.14
N VAL A 155 8.43 6.06 15.99
CA VAL A 155 9.74 6.51 16.48
C VAL A 155 10.81 6.42 15.39
N LEU A 156 10.81 5.35 14.58
CA LEU A 156 11.81 5.12 13.55
C LEU A 156 11.63 6.00 12.30
N ASN A 157 10.39 6.32 11.93
CA ASN A 157 10.07 6.99 10.66
C ASN A 157 10.08 8.53 10.71
N SER A 158 10.76 9.12 11.69
CA SER A 158 10.92 10.58 11.87
C SER A 158 11.62 11.32 10.72
N ARG A 159 12.04 10.63 9.65
CA ARG A 159 12.77 11.19 8.49
C ARG A 159 12.23 10.73 7.12
N GLY A 160 11.18 9.92 7.06
CA GLY A 160 10.56 9.43 5.81
C GLY A 160 9.36 10.27 5.37
N LEU A 161 8.62 9.81 4.34
CA LEU A 161 7.32 10.40 3.99
C LEU A 161 6.39 10.17 5.19
N ASN A 162 6.03 11.24 5.91
CA ASN A 162 5.29 11.14 7.16
C ASN A 162 3.96 10.42 6.94
N LEU A 163 3.62 9.48 7.83
CA LEU A 163 2.24 8.98 7.88
C LEU A 163 1.32 10.17 8.13
N THR A 164 0.24 10.23 7.36
CA THR A 164 -0.75 11.28 7.52
C THR A 164 -1.58 10.98 8.77
N HIS A 165 -2.19 12.00 9.36
CA HIS A 165 -3.10 11.78 10.50
C HIS A 165 -4.25 10.82 10.14
N SER A 166 -4.69 10.83 8.88
CA SER A 166 -5.69 9.90 8.35
C SER A 166 -5.18 8.46 8.32
N ASP A 167 -3.94 8.22 7.88
CA ASP A 167 -3.32 6.89 7.89
C ASP A 167 -3.27 6.30 9.32
N ILE A 168 -2.96 7.15 10.31
CA ILE A 168 -2.91 6.76 11.72
C ILE A 168 -4.31 6.40 12.24
N LEU A 169 -5.29 7.28 12.00
CA LEU A 169 -6.66 7.06 12.44
C LEU A 169 -7.29 5.83 11.79
N LYS A 170 -7.01 5.59 10.50
CA LYS A 170 -7.45 4.38 9.79
C LYS A 170 -6.95 3.13 10.48
N ALA A 171 -5.64 3.06 10.75
CA ALA A 171 -5.03 1.89 11.35
C ALA A 171 -5.65 1.57 12.73
N GLU A 172 -5.81 2.59 13.57
CA GLU A 172 -6.39 2.41 14.91
C GLU A 172 -7.88 2.05 14.85
N LEU A 173 -8.68 2.76 14.06
CA LEU A 173 -10.12 2.53 13.98
C LEU A 173 -10.43 1.16 13.37
N ILE A 174 -9.80 0.80 12.25
CA ILE A 174 -9.97 -0.53 11.64
C ILE A 174 -9.52 -1.63 12.62
N GLY A 175 -8.44 -1.42 13.37
CA GLY A 175 -7.96 -2.39 14.37
C GLY A 175 -8.98 -2.72 15.46
N THR A 176 -9.92 -1.81 15.75
CA THR A 176 -11.00 -2.02 16.73
C THR A 176 -12.25 -2.70 16.18
N ILE A 177 -12.37 -2.83 14.85
CA ILE A 177 -13.50 -3.51 14.19
C ILE A 177 -13.29 -5.03 14.25
N HIS A 178 -14.39 -5.79 14.31
CA HIS A 178 -14.33 -7.25 14.32
C HIS A 178 -13.58 -7.80 13.08
N PRO A 179 -12.67 -8.78 13.23
CA PRO A 179 -11.78 -9.24 12.14
C PRO A 179 -12.50 -9.62 10.83
N SER A 180 -13.72 -10.16 10.90
CA SER A 180 -14.50 -10.52 9.71
C SER A 180 -14.97 -9.32 8.88
N GLU A 181 -14.99 -8.12 9.47
CA GLU A 181 -15.49 -6.89 8.84
C GLU A 181 -14.36 -5.91 8.53
N GLN A 182 -13.16 -6.10 9.09
CA GLN A 182 -12.02 -5.20 8.89
C GLN A 182 -11.69 -4.97 7.41
N GLU A 183 -11.76 -6.02 6.58
CA GLU A 183 -11.50 -5.90 5.14
C GLU A 183 -12.54 -5.02 4.44
N MET A 184 -13.82 -5.19 4.78
CA MET A 184 -14.92 -4.38 4.24
C MET A 184 -14.73 -2.90 4.59
N TYR A 185 -14.43 -2.58 5.85
CA TYR A 185 -14.23 -1.20 6.28
C TYR A 185 -12.91 -0.61 5.78
N THR A 186 -11.86 -1.42 5.61
CA THR A 186 -10.62 -1.00 4.95
C THR A 186 -10.91 -0.54 3.52
N ARG A 187 -11.68 -1.34 2.76
CA ARG A 187 -12.07 -0.98 1.38
C ARG A 187 -12.97 0.24 1.33
N LYS A 188 -13.94 0.37 2.25
CA LYS A 188 -14.78 1.59 2.34
C LYS A 188 -13.92 2.84 2.55
N TRP A 189 -12.96 2.77 3.47
CA TRP A 189 -12.04 3.87 3.73
C TRP A 189 -11.21 4.22 2.50
N GLU A 190 -10.59 3.21 1.86
CA GLU A 190 -9.77 3.41 0.65
C GLU A 190 -10.59 3.99 -0.50
N ALA A 191 -11.81 3.48 -0.74
CA ALA A 191 -12.68 4.01 -1.77
C ALA A 191 -13.10 5.48 -1.51
N THR A 192 -13.30 5.85 -0.24
CA THR A 192 -13.64 7.22 0.13
C THR A 192 -12.44 8.16 -0.04
N GLU A 193 -11.25 7.70 0.34
CA GLU A 193 -9.99 8.44 0.13
C GLU A 193 -9.70 8.63 -1.36
N ASP A 194 -9.87 7.58 -2.17
CA ASP A 194 -9.65 7.63 -3.62
C ASP A 194 -10.66 8.56 -4.32
N ALA A 195 -11.92 8.61 -3.88
CA ALA A 195 -12.95 9.49 -4.44
C ALA A 195 -12.67 10.97 -4.15
N VAL A 196 -12.25 11.29 -2.93
CA VAL A 196 -11.99 12.68 -2.50
C VAL A 196 -10.62 13.19 -2.99
N GLY A 197 -9.63 12.31 -3.12
CA GLY A 197 -8.23 12.65 -3.34
C GLY A 197 -7.44 12.70 -2.03
N ARG A 198 -6.19 12.22 -2.04
CA ARG A 198 -5.42 11.97 -0.81
C ARG A 198 -5.05 13.23 -0.02
N GLU A 199 -4.81 14.36 -0.68
CA GLU A 199 -4.47 15.61 0.01
C GLU A 199 -5.73 16.22 0.65
N GLU A 200 -6.81 16.27 -0.13
CA GLU A 200 -8.14 16.70 0.29
C GLU A 200 -8.70 15.86 1.43
N PHE A 201 -8.53 14.55 1.34
CA PHE A 201 -8.99 13.64 2.36
C PHE A 201 -8.27 13.89 3.67
N GLN A 202 -7.01 14.35 3.67
CA GLN A 202 -6.34 14.78 4.91
C GLN A 202 -6.92 16.09 5.46
N GLU A 203 -7.25 17.06 4.61
CA GLU A 203 -7.89 18.31 5.02
C GLU A 203 -9.28 18.07 5.61
N LEU A 204 -10.02 17.09 5.08
CA LEU A 204 -11.33 16.69 5.59
C LEU A 204 -11.30 16.35 7.09
N PHE A 205 -10.27 15.65 7.58
CA PHE A 205 -10.14 15.34 9.01
C PHE A 205 -9.97 16.62 9.87
N ALA A 206 -9.28 17.64 9.35
CA ALA A 206 -9.18 18.93 10.03
C ALA A 206 -10.55 19.63 10.10
N HIS A 207 -11.34 19.56 9.02
CA HIS A 207 -12.71 20.10 8.99
C HIS A 207 -13.65 19.38 9.94
N ILE A 208 -13.70 18.05 9.91
CA ILE A 208 -14.54 17.24 10.81
C ILE A 208 -14.20 17.59 12.27
N ARG A 209 -12.91 17.62 12.63
CA ARG A 209 -12.49 18.00 13.99
C ARG A 209 -12.89 19.43 14.34
N MET A 210 -12.86 20.38 13.40
CA MET A 210 -13.35 21.74 13.64
C MET A 210 -14.86 21.78 13.91
N ILE A 211 -15.65 20.99 13.19
CA ILE A 211 -17.10 20.90 13.34
C ILE A 211 -17.48 20.34 14.71
N TYR A 212 -16.78 19.29 15.16
CA TYR A 212 -17.02 18.66 16.47
C TYR A 212 -16.52 19.53 17.63
N ARG A 213 -15.28 20.01 17.57
CA ARG A 213 -14.68 20.76 18.69
C ARG A 213 -15.14 22.22 18.75
N LYS A 214 -15.48 22.83 17.62
CA LYS A 214 -15.90 24.25 17.49
C LYS A 214 -14.91 25.25 18.10
N ALA A 215 -13.62 24.89 18.11
CA ALA A 215 -12.56 25.73 18.65
C ALA A 215 -11.29 25.62 17.80
N LYS A 216 -10.43 26.65 17.83
CA LYS A 216 -9.09 26.58 17.21
C LYS A 216 -8.28 25.41 17.76
N LEU A 217 -7.36 24.88 16.96
CA LEU A 217 -6.46 23.78 17.35
C LEU A 217 -5.56 24.24 18.52
N LYS A 218 -5.41 23.40 19.55
CA LYS A 218 -4.62 23.68 20.76
C LYS A 218 -3.58 22.59 21.03
N GLU A 219 -3.91 21.35 20.70
CA GLU A 219 -3.08 20.15 20.74
C GLU A 219 -2.87 19.62 19.30
N THR A 220 -2.27 18.45 19.11
CA THR A 220 -2.14 17.88 17.75
C THR A 220 -3.51 17.50 17.18
N LEU A 221 -3.64 17.45 15.85
CA LEU A 221 -4.90 17.04 15.21
C LEU A 221 -5.34 15.66 15.70
N LEU A 222 -4.39 14.72 15.81
CA LEU A 222 -4.66 13.35 16.24
C LEU A 222 -5.18 13.27 17.67
N GLU A 223 -4.53 13.94 18.63
CA GLU A 223 -4.96 13.95 20.04
C GLU A 223 -6.38 14.51 20.17
N GLU A 224 -6.66 15.60 19.47
CA GLU A 224 -7.98 16.20 19.51
C GLU A 224 -9.03 15.39 18.77
N TYR A 225 -8.66 14.71 17.69
CA TYR A 225 -9.55 13.79 16.99
C TYR A 225 -9.98 12.65 17.94
N LYS A 226 -9.02 12.04 18.63
CA LYS A 226 -9.26 11.00 19.64
C LYS A 226 -10.07 11.49 20.83
N LYS A 227 -9.97 12.77 21.18
CA LYS A 227 -10.67 13.33 22.34
C LYS A 227 -12.09 13.76 22.03
N TYR A 228 -12.33 14.31 20.84
CA TYR A 228 -13.57 15.02 20.51
C TYR A 228 -14.39 14.38 19.38
N VAL A 229 -13.77 13.60 18.49
CA VAL A 229 -14.45 13.00 17.34
C VAL A 229 -14.63 11.50 17.54
N VAL A 230 -13.58 10.80 17.96
CA VAL A 230 -13.57 9.34 18.21
C VAL A 230 -13.06 9.03 19.62
N PRO A 231 -13.77 9.45 20.69
CA PRO A 231 -13.43 9.11 22.07
C PRO A 231 -13.35 7.59 22.30
N ALA A 232 -12.63 7.18 23.34
CA ALA A 232 -12.51 5.78 23.72
C ALA A 232 -13.90 5.12 23.87
N GLY A 233 -14.09 3.97 23.23
CA GLY A 233 -15.38 3.27 23.16
C GLY A 233 -16.27 3.65 21.97
N THR A 234 -15.83 4.57 21.11
CA THR A 234 -16.50 4.85 19.83
C THR A 234 -16.51 3.58 18.97
N ASN A 235 -17.67 3.27 18.38
CA ASN A 235 -17.75 2.23 17.38
C ASN A 235 -17.11 2.73 16.08
N ALA A 236 -15.97 2.15 15.69
CA ALA A 236 -15.24 2.57 14.50
C ALA A 236 -16.03 2.38 13.20
N ALA A 237 -16.85 1.33 13.10
CA ALA A 237 -17.72 1.11 11.96
C ALA A 237 -18.78 2.23 11.84
N ASP A 238 -19.39 2.61 12.96
CA ASP A 238 -20.36 3.71 13.03
C ASP A 238 -19.73 5.04 12.64
N PHE A 239 -18.50 5.32 13.10
CA PHE A 239 -17.77 6.51 12.67
C PHE A 239 -17.51 6.51 11.16
N ILE A 240 -17.11 5.38 10.57
CA ILE A 240 -16.86 5.30 9.13
C ILE A 240 -18.14 5.57 8.34
N ASP A 241 -19.23 4.91 8.71
CA ASP A 241 -20.49 4.93 7.96
C ASP A 241 -21.29 6.23 8.16
N ASN A 242 -21.28 6.80 9.37
CA ASN A 242 -22.15 7.92 9.73
C ASN A 242 -21.41 9.26 9.90
N VAL A 243 -20.08 9.26 9.89
CA VAL A 243 -19.27 10.47 9.97
C VAL A 243 -18.36 10.57 8.75
N MET A 244 -17.38 9.69 8.62
CA MET A 244 -16.35 9.83 7.58
C MET A 244 -16.94 9.89 6.17
N GLN A 245 -17.79 8.94 5.78
CA GLN A 245 -18.38 8.91 4.44
C GLN A 245 -19.33 10.10 4.17
N PRO A 246 -20.32 10.41 5.03
CA PRO A 246 -21.20 11.55 4.77
C PRO A 246 -20.47 12.90 4.70
N TYR A 247 -19.43 13.10 5.51
CA TYR A 247 -18.62 14.33 5.44
C TYR A 247 -17.74 14.36 4.18
N ALA A 248 -17.24 13.22 3.71
CA ALA A 248 -16.52 13.11 2.44
C ALA A 248 -17.43 13.46 1.25
N ASP A 249 -18.63 12.88 1.20
CA ASP A 249 -19.63 13.18 0.17
C ASP A 249 -19.99 14.67 0.16
N ALA A 250 -20.22 15.26 1.33
CA ALA A 250 -20.51 16.69 1.46
C ALA A 250 -19.33 17.56 1.00
N TYR A 251 -18.09 17.16 1.31
CA TYR A 251 -16.89 17.86 0.91
C TYR A 251 -16.70 17.85 -0.61
N GLU A 252 -16.97 16.72 -1.27
CA GLU A 252 -16.95 16.61 -2.72
C GLU A 252 -17.98 17.53 -3.39
N VAL A 253 -19.21 17.58 -2.86
CA VAL A 253 -20.26 18.50 -3.34
C VAL A 253 -19.82 19.96 -3.19
N ILE A 254 -19.21 20.34 -2.08
CA ILE A 254 -18.72 21.71 -1.86
C ILE A 254 -17.63 22.08 -2.86
N LYS A 255 -16.71 21.16 -3.18
CA LYS A 255 -15.62 21.40 -4.13
C LYS A 255 -16.10 21.50 -5.58
N THR A 256 -17.05 20.65 -5.96
CA THR A 256 -17.55 20.55 -7.35
C THR A 256 -18.70 21.52 -7.63
N GLY A 257 -19.33 22.07 -6.57
CA GLY A 257 -20.42 23.01 -6.68
C GLY A 257 -20.00 24.38 -7.19
N THR A 258 -20.36 24.72 -8.42
CA THR A 258 -20.36 26.11 -8.90
C THR A 258 -21.54 26.87 -8.29
N TYR A 259 -21.29 27.64 -7.23
CA TYR A 259 -22.29 28.55 -6.68
C TYR A 259 -22.35 29.84 -7.51
N GLN A 260 -23.41 30.01 -8.30
CA GLN A 260 -23.71 31.31 -8.90
C GLN A 260 -24.48 32.15 -7.86
N SER A 261 -23.88 33.24 -7.39
CA SER A 261 -24.60 34.21 -6.57
C SER A 261 -25.72 34.83 -7.42
N LEU A 262 -26.97 34.58 -7.05
CA LEU A 262 -28.11 35.33 -7.58
C LEU A 262 -27.94 36.79 -7.14
N THR A 263 -27.47 37.62 -8.06
CA THR A 263 -27.45 39.07 -7.85
C THR A 263 -28.92 39.51 -7.92
N VAL A 264 -29.50 39.80 -6.76
CA VAL A 264 -30.86 40.36 -6.68
C VAL A 264 -30.82 41.73 -7.36
N GLN A 265 -31.55 41.86 -8.48
CA GLN A 265 -31.77 43.13 -9.18
C GLN A 265 -32.76 44.01 -8.43
#